data_AF-T1BP21-F1
#
_entry.id   AF-T1BP21-F1
#
_cell.length_a   1.000
_cell.length_b   1.000
_cell.length_c   1.000
_cell.angle_alpha   90.00
_cell.angle_beta   90.00
_cell.angle_gamma   90.00
#
_symmetry.space_group_name_H-M   'P 1'
#
loop_
_entity.id
_entity.type
_entity.pdbx_description
1 polymer ?
#
loop_
_entity_poly.entity_id
_entity_poly.type
_entity_poly.pdbx_seq_one_letter_code
_entity_poly.pdbx_strand_id
1 'polypeptide(L)'
;AARHKGFNRAEIVDQNFTEFVQNWHGSAVQTPRADAPVLPGSTLDARGFRELFESQLISRHLDLMARVLRVKNKVFYTIGSSGHEGNAMLARLTRYTDPAFLHYRSGAFMAERFRQLPAAHANRLDPVMDSALSFAASKDDPASGGRHKV
;
A
#
# COMPACT_ATOMS: atom_id res chain seq x y z
N ALA A 1 -18.70 10.16 32.65
CA ALA A 1 -18.58 9.22 31.52
C ALA A 1 -17.10 8.94 31.26
N ALA A 2 -16.63 7.72 31.53
CA ALA A 2 -15.25 7.34 31.30
C ALA A 2 -14.98 7.33 29.78
N ARG A 3 -14.29 8.35 29.28
CA ARG A 3 -13.65 8.30 27.96
C ARG A 3 -12.65 7.14 28.05
N HIS A 4 -12.97 5.99 27.47
CA HIS A 4 -11.93 5.07 27.05
C HIS A 4 -10.96 5.89 26.19
N LYS A 5 -9.77 6.19 26.73
CA LYS A 5 -8.61 6.52 25.89
C LYS A 5 -8.39 5.26 25.05
N GLY A 6 -9.05 5.21 23.90
CA GLY A 6 -9.06 4.04 23.03
C GLY A 6 -7.64 3.74 22.62
N PHE A 7 -7.18 2.53 22.95
CA PHE A 7 -5.88 2.01 22.57
C PHE A 7 -5.77 2.00 21.03
N ASN A 8 -4.98 2.90 20.46
CA ASN A 8 -4.78 2.98 19.02
C ASN A 8 -3.78 1.91 18.56
N ARG A 9 -4.29 0.71 18.27
CA ARG A 9 -3.48 -0.44 17.84
C ARG A 9 -2.61 -0.12 16.62
N ALA A 10 -3.13 0.67 15.68
CA ALA A 10 -2.43 0.96 14.43
C ALA A 10 -1.18 1.83 14.68
N GLU A 11 -1.33 2.87 15.50
CA GLU A 11 -0.23 3.75 15.92
C GLU A 11 0.84 2.98 16.72
N ILE A 12 0.43 2.08 17.61
CA ILE A 12 1.37 1.25 18.37
C ILE A 12 2.14 0.29 17.46
N VAL A 13 1.46 -0.34 16.49
CA VAL A 13 2.14 -1.22 15.54
C VAL A 13 3.13 -0.44 14.66
N ASP A 14 2.76 0.76 14.24
CA ASP A 14 3.62 1.63 13.42
C ASP A 14 4.85 2.13 14.21
N GLN A 15 4.63 2.53 15.47
CA GLN A 15 5.69 2.90 16.40
C GLN A 15 6.63 1.72 16.66
N ASN A 16 6.10 0.53 16.96
CA ASN A 16 6.89 -0.67 17.17
C ASN A 16 7.73 -1.04 15.93
N PHE A 17 7.16 -0.88 14.73
CA PHE A 17 7.91 -1.10 13.48
C PHE A 17 9.06 -0.11 13.34
N THR A 18 8.80 1.18 13.57
CA THR A 18 9.81 2.24 13.50
C THR A 18 10.93 2.00 14.52
N GLU A 19 10.57 1.71 15.77
CA GLU A 19 11.52 1.38 16.83
C GLU A 19 12.32 0.13 16.50
N PHE A 20 11.69 -0.92 15.96
CA PHE A 20 12.39 -2.13 15.53
C PHE A 20 13.43 -1.84 14.45
N VAL A 21 13.08 -1.04 13.44
CA VAL A 21 13.99 -0.67 12.35
C VAL A 21 15.13 0.22 12.85
N GLN A 22 14.83 1.21 13.70
CA GLN A 22 15.85 2.11 14.27
C GLN A 22 16.82 1.37 15.19
N ASN A 23 16.33 0.40 15.95
CA ASN A 23 17.13 -0.42 16.85
C ASN A 23 17.59 -1.73 16.20
N TRP A 24 17.64 -1.80 14.87
CA TRP A 24 18.17 -2.97 14.18
C TRP A 24 19.69 -2.98 14.30
N HIS A 25 20.24 -3.95 15.05
CA HIS A 25 21.67 -4.14 15.28
C HIS A 25 22.23 -5.35 14.52
N GLY A 26 21.60 -5.72 13.40
CA GLY A 26 22.07 -6.83 12.57
C GLY A 26 23.34 -6.47 11.80
N SER A 27 23.99 -7.49 11.23
CA SER A 27 25.14 -7.26 10.35
C SER A 27 24.68 -6.73 9.00
N ALA A 28 25.08 -5.51 8.67
CA ALA A 28 24.89 -4.97 7.33
C ALA A 28 25.68 -5.80 6.32
N VAL A 29 24.97 -6.35 5.33
CA VAL A 29 25.59 -6.98 4.16
C VAL A 29 25.73 -5.93 3.05
N GLN A 30 26.64 -6.17 2.11
CA GLN A 30 26.80 -5.30 0.95
C GLN A 30 25.48 -5.18 0.18
N THR A 31 25.07 -3.95 -0.15
CA THR A 31 23.88 -3.71 -0.96
C THR A 31 24.00 -4.48 -2.29
N PRO A 32 23.04 -5.36 -2.62
CA PRO A 32 23.09 -6.11 -3.86
C PRO A 32 22.92 -5.18 -5.07
N ARG A 33 23.50 -5.59 -6.21
CA ARG A 33 23.20 -4.95 -7.49
C ARG A 33 21.70 -5.04 -7.78
N ALA A 34 21.18 -4.09 -8.55
CA ALA A 34 19.75 -4.02 -8.86
C ALA A 34 19.20 -5.29 -9.53
N ASP A 35 20.01 -5.93 -10.36
CA ASP A 35 19.71 -7.14 -11.13
C ASP A 35 20.09 -8.45 -10.40
N ALA A 36 20.68 -8.36 -9.21
CA ALA A 36 21.03 -9.54 -8.43
C ALA A 36 19.78 -10.13 -7.76
N PRO A 37 19.66 -11.47 -7.71
CA PRO A 37 18.52 -12.12 -7.07
C PRO A 37 18.54 -11.87 -5.55
N VAL A 38 17.36 -11.69 -4.95
CA VAL A 38 17.26 -11.43 -3.49
C VAL A 38 17.68 -12.62 -2.62
N LEU A 39 17.59 -13.83 -3.18
CA LEU A 39 18.02 -15.09 -2.58
C LEU A 39 18.60 -15.99 -3.69
N PRO A 40 19.51 -16.93 -3.39
CA PRO A 40 19.98 -17.90 -4.36
C PRO A 40 18.82 -18.62 -5.07
N GLY A 41 18.81 -18.58 -6.41
CA GLY A 41 17.76 -19.20 -7.23
C GLY A 41 16.45 -18.41 -7.34
N SER A 42 16.32 -17.25 -6.70
CA SER A 42 15.13 -16.39 -6.84
C SER A 42 15.09 -15.72 -8.21
N THR A 43 13.89 -15.66 -8.82
CA THR A 43 13.64 -14.82 -10.00
C THR A 43 13.37 -13.36 -9.64
N LEU A 44 13.16 -13.06 -8.37
CA LEU A 44 12.97 -11.69 -7.88
C LEU A 44 14.34 -11.06 -7.64
N ASP A 45 14.64 -9.98 -8.38
CA ASP A 45 15.85 -9.19 -8.20
C ASP A 45 15.67 -8.10 -7.12
N ALA A 46 16.79 -7.49 -6.72
CA ALA A 46 16.80 -6.45 -5.70
C ALA A 46 15.99 -5.20 -6.10
N ARG A 47 15.88 -4.88 -7.39
CA ARG A 47 15.05 -3.78 -7.89
C ARG A 47 13.57 -4.08 -7.69
N GLY A 48 13.11 -5.22 -8.20
CA GLY A 48 11.72 -5.67 -8.08
C GLY A 48 11.30 -5.84 -6.63
N PHE A 49 12.20 -6.28 -5.76
CA PHE A 49 11.94 -6.34 -4.32
C PHE A 49 11.68 -4.97 -3.71
N ARG A 50 12.50 -3.96 -4.03
CA ARG A 50 12.29 -2.58 -3.55
C ARG A 50 10.97 -2.00 -4.05
N GLU A 51 10.64 -2.21 -5.31
CA GLU A 51 9.37 -1.77 -5.89
C GLU A 51 8.16 -2.46 -5.22
N LEU A 52 8.23 -3.78 -4.99
CA LEU A 52 7.21 -4.52 -4.23
C LEU A 52 7.06 -3.96 -2.82
N PHE A 53 8.18 -3.71 -2.14
CA PHE A 53 8.17 -3.13 -0.80
C PHE A 53 7.55 -1.74 -0.80
N GLU A 54 7.84 -0.89 -1.79
CA GLU A 54 7.21 0.41 -1.93
C GLU A 54 5.69 0.31 -2.16
N SER A 55 5.21 -0.64 -2.97
CA SER A 55 3.76 -0.90 -3.12
C SER A 55 3.09 -1.30 -1.80
N GLN A 56 3.78 -2.10 -0.97
CA GLN A 56 3.33 -2.45 0.38
C GLN A 56 3.25 -1.21 1.28
N LEU A 57 4.29 -0.37 1.25
CA LEU A 57 4.34 0.86 2.02
C LEU A 57 3.25 1.84 1.61
N ILE A 58 2.97 2.01 0.31
CA ILE A 58 1.87 2.86 -0.17
C ILE A 58 0.55 2.43 0.47
N SER A 59 0.22 1.13 0.41
CA SER A 59 -1.00 0.59 1.02
C SER A 59 -1.08 0.85 2.52
N ARG A 60 0.02 0.62 3.24
CA ARG A 60 0.10 0.84 4.70
C ARG A 60 -0.06 2.32 5.07
N HIS A 61 0.62 3.22 4.38
CA HIS A 61 0.56 4.65 4.68
C HIS A 61 -0.83 5.24 4.36
N LEU A 62 -1.45 4.79 3.27
CA LEU A 62 -2.83 5.15 2.93
C LEU A 62 -3.81 4.71 4.02
N ASP A 63 -3.65 3.50 4.57
CA ASP A 63 -4.47 3.03 5.70
C ASP A 63 -4.31 3.89 6.96
N LEU A 64 -3.06 4.22 7.32
CA LEU A 64 -2.76 5.06 8.49
C LEU A 64 -3.37 6.46 8.30
N MET A 65 -3.18 7.07 7.13
CA MET A 65 -3.74 8.38 6.81
C MET A 65 -5.27 8.36 6.79
N ALA A 66 -5.90 7.31 6.23
CA ALA A 66 -7.36 7.17 6.24
C ALA A 66 -7.91 7.16 7.67
N ARG A 67 -7.24 6.47 8.61
CA ARG A 67 -7.61 6.46 10.03
C ARG A 67 -7.46 7.82 10.69
N VAL A 68 -6.33 8.51 10.46
CA VAL A 68 -6.08 9.87 11.00
C VAL A 68 -7.09 10.88 10.45
N LEU A 69 -7.47 10.78 9.18
CA LEU A 69 -8.43 11.72 8.57
C LEU A 69 -9.88 11.36 8.85
N ARG A 70 -10.17 10.10 9.20
CA ARG A 70 -11.51 9.67 9.61
C ARG A 70 -11.99 10.43 10.85
N VAL A 71 -11.13 10.61 11.84
CA VAL A 71 -11.52 11.35 13.07
C VAL A 71 -11.84 12.82 12.79
N LYS A 72 -11.38 13.35 11.65
CA LYS A 72 -11.65 14.71 11.16
C LYS A 72 -12.83 14.77 10.18
N ASN A 73 -13.55 13.67 9.96
CA ASN A 73 -14.61 13.54 8.95
C ASN A 73 -14.17 13.94 7.53
N LYS A 74 -12.91 13.66 7.18
CA LYS A 74 -12.35 13.95 5.84
C LYS A 74 -12.21 12.72 4.96
N VAL A 75 -12.40 11.54 5.54
CA VAL A 75 -12.38 10.25 4.83
C VAL A 75 -13.61 9.45 5.22
N PHE A 76 -14.24 8.84 4.21
CA PHE A 76 -15.51 8.13 4.36
C PHE A 76 -15.34 6.62 4.23
N TYR A 77 -14.30 6.17 3.53
CA TYR A 77 -13.92 4.77 3.40
C TYR A 77 -12.63 4.48 4.15
N THR A 78 -12.67 3.61 5.17
CA THR A 78 -11.55 3.45 6.11
C THR A 78 -11.26 2.00 6.46
N ILE A 79 -11.75 1.05 5.68
CA ILE A 79 -11.45 -0.35 5.94
C ILE A 79 -10.02 -0.61 5.49
N GLY A 80 -9.10 -0.62 6.46
CA GLY A 80 -7.69 -0.78 6.17
C GLY A 80 -7.34 -2.16 5.61
N SER A 81 -6.35 -2.18 4.74
CA SER A 81 -5.67 -3.35 4.19
C SER A 81 -4.58 -3.94 5.11
N SER A 82 -4.30 -3.32 6.26
CA SER A 82 -3.19 -3.70 7.14
C SER A 82 -3.14 -5.21 7.44
N GLY A 83 -1.97 -5.82 7.22
CA GLY A 83 -1.76 -7.27 7.28
C GLY A 83 -1.97 -8.02 5.96
N HIS A 84 -2.46 -7.34 4.92
CA HIS A 84 -2.68 -7.91 3.58
C HIS A 84 -1.71 -7.34 2.54
N GLU A 85 -0.68 -6.59 2.94
CA GLU A 85 0.25 -5.92 2.04
C GLU A 85 0.97 -6.90 1.10
N GLY A 86 1.17 -8.15 1.55
CA GLY A 86 1.75 -9.22 0.73
C GLY A 86 0.99 -9.54 -0.56
N ASN A 87 -0.27 -9.10 -0.71
CA ASN A 87 -1.01 -9.26 -1.97
C ASN A 87 -0.40 -8.49 -3.15
N ALA A 88 0.53 -7.55 -2.90
CA ALA A 88 1.38 -6.97 -3.95
C ALA A 88 2.12 -8.05 -4.75
N MET A 89 2.54 -9.15 -4.11
CA MET A 89 3.22 -10.24 -4.82
C MET A 89 2.30 -10.89 -5.87
N LEU A 90 1.02 -11.09 -5.54
CA LEU A 90 0.06 -11.65 -6.49
C LEU A 90 -0.20 -10.69 -7.66
N ALA A 91 -0.26 -9.38 -7.37
CA ALA A 91 -0.35 -8.37 -8.42
C ALA A 91 0.86 -8.41 -9.35
N ARG A 92 2.09 -8.51 -8.82
CA ARG A 92 3.32 -8.62 -9.62
C ARG A 92 3.34 -9.86 -10.50
N LEU A 93 2.87 -10.99 -9.99
CA LEU A 93 2.86 -12.28 -10.71
C LEU A 93 1.81 -12.36 -11.83
N THR A 94 0.90 -11.39 -11.90
CA THR A 94 -0.20 -11.38 -12.86
C THR A 94 -0.13 -10.12 -13.73
N ARG A 95 -0.53 -10.21 -14.99
CA ARG A 95 -0.48 -9.07 -15.91
C ARG A 95 -1.55 -8.06 -15.54
N TYR A 96 -1.31 -6.77 -15.78
CA TYR A 96 -2.33 -5.74 -15.52
C TYR A 96 -3.67 -5.97 -16.26
N THR A 97 -3.66 -6.72 -17.36
CA THR A 97 -4.84 -7.11 -18.13
C THR A 97 -5.55 -8.36 -17.62
N ASP A 98 -4.95 -9.12 -16.71
CA ASP A 98 -5.60 -10.30 -16.12
C ASP A 98 -6.73 -9.82 -15.19
N PRO A 99 -7.96 -10.36 -15.34
CA PRO A 99 -9.08 -9.96 -14.50
C PRO A 99 -8.81 -10.35 -13.05
N ALA A 100 -9.16 -9.45 -12.12
CA ALA A 100 -9.01 -9.67 -10.70
C ALA A 100 -10.30 -9.28 -9.97
N PHE A 101 -10.89 -10.23 -9.25
CA PHE A 101 -12.00 -9.98 -8.33
C PHE A 101 -11.43 -9.58 -6.98
N LEU A 102 -11.35 -8.26 -6.75
CA LEU A 102 -10.66 -7.71 -5.60
C LEU A 102 -11.57 -7.60 -4.39
N HIS A 103 -10.96 -7.76 -3.22
CA HIS A 103 -11.57 -7.42 -1.95
C HIS A 103 -11.16 -6.00 -1.58
N TYR A 104 -11.94 -5.33 -0.72
CA TYR A 104 -11.62 -3.96 -0.29
C TYR A 104 -10.29 -3.80 0.47
N ARG A 105 -9.66 -4.92 0.87
CA ARG A 105 -8.33 -4.95 1.49
C ARG A 105 -7.20 -5.15 0.47
N SER A 106 -7.48 -5.03 -0.82
CA SER A 106 -6.53 -5.24 -1.91
C SER A 106 -5.71 -4.00 -2.29
N GLY A 107 -5.42 -3.10 -1.35
CA GLY A 107 -4.72 -1.84 -1.61
C GLY A 107 -3.32 -2.03 -2.24
N ALA A 108 -2.50 -2.90 -1.66
CA ALA A 108 -1.15 -3.18 -2.16
C ALA A 108 -1.14 -3.88 -3.53
N PHE A 109 -2.13 -4.75 -3.78
CA PHE A 109 -2.36 -5.34 -5.09
C PHE A 109 -2.61 -4.24 -6.13
N MET A 110 -3.48 -3.27 -5.81
CA MET A 110 -3.77 -2.16 -6.71
C MET A 110 -2.54 -1.27 -6.92
N ALA A 111 -1.84 -0.89 -5.85
CA ALA A 111 -0.62 -0.09 -5.94
C ALA A 111 0.44 -0.76 -6.85
N GLU A 112 0.61 -2.08 -6.73
CA GLU A 112 1.54 -2.83 -7.57
C GLU A 112 1.06 -2.93 -9.03
N ARG A 113 -0.24 -3.11 -9.28
CA ARG A 113 -0.80 -3.12 -10.65
C ARG A 113 -0.60 -1.79 -11.39
N PHE A 114 -0.58 -0.67 -10.68
CA PHE A 114 -0.30 0.64 -11.30
C PHE A 114 1.08 0.70 -11.94
N ARG A 115 2.09 -0.02 -11.38
CA ARG A 115 3.44 -0.06 -11.97
C ARG A 115 3.50 -0.76 -13.31
N GLN A 116 2.56 -1.65 -13.58
CA GLN A 116 2.50 -2.42 -14.82
C GLN A 116 1.73 -1.71 -15.92
N LEU A 117 1.13 -0.55 -15.62
CA LEU A 117 0.39 0.22 -16.61
C LEU A 117 1.32 0.70 -17.73
N PRO A 118 0.87 0.64 -19.00
CA PRO A 118 1.61 1.23 -20.11
C PRO A 118 1.93 2.71 -19.86
N ALA A 119 3.05 3.19 -20.42
CA ALA A 119 3.49 4.59 -20.26
C ALA A 119 2.41 5.64 -20.64
N ALA A 120 1.52 5.30 -21.58
CA ALA A 120 0.39 6.16 -21.95
C ALA A 120 -0.58 6.46 -20.78
N HIS A 121 -0.61 5.59 -19.77
CA HIS A 121 -1.43 5.72 -18.56
C HIS A 121 -0.64 6.21 -17.34
N ALA A 122 0.70 6.06 -17.34
CA ALA A 122 1.55 6.37 -16.20
C ALA A 122 1.49 7.84 -15.75
N ASN A 123 1.19 8.77 -16.67
CA ASN A 123 1.05 10.19 -16.36
C ASN A 123 -0.38 10.60 -15.97
N ARG A 124 -1.34 9.67 -16.02
CA ARG A 124 -2.77 9.93 -15.74
C ARG A 124 -3.25 9.34 -14.42
N LEU A 125 -2.61 8.25 -13.97
CA LEU A 125 -3.05 7.48 -12.81
C LEU A 125 -1.91 7.42 -11.79
N ASP A 126 -2.24 7.78 -10.55
CA ASP A 126 -1.31 7.78 -9.42
C ASP A 126 -1.95 6.97 -8.28
N PRO A 127 -1.31 5.88 -7.81
CA PRO A 127 -1.92 5.00 -6.82
C PRO A 127 -2.19 5.70 -5.47
N VAL A 128 -1.41 6.72 -5.12
CA VAL A 128 -1.59 7.49 -3.89
C VAL A 128 -2.71 8.50 -4.07
N MET A 129 -2.66 9.32 -5.12
CA MET A 129 -3.66 10.36 -5.36
C MET A 129 -5.04 9.77 -5.64
N ASP A 130 -5.13 8.76 -6.50
CA ASP A 130 -6.40 8.13 -6.87
C ASP A 130 -7.07 7.46 -5.66
N SER A 131 -6.26 6.85 -4.78
CA SER A 131 -6.73 6.31 -3.51
C SER A 131 -7.20 7.42 -2.55
N ALA A 132 -6.48 8.54 -2.48
CA ALA A 132 -6.87 9.68 -1.64
C ALA A 132 -8.19 10.33 -2.12
N LEU A 133 -8.38 10.45 -3.43
CA LEU A 133 -9.65 10.90 -4.04
C LEU A 133 -10.80 9.96 -3.68
N SER A 134 -10.56 8.65 -3.76
CA SER A 134 -11.54 7.63 -3.36
C SER A 134 -11.88 7.72 -1.88
N PHE A 135 -10.90 7.91 -1.00
CA PHE A 135 -11.12 8.10 0.44
C PHE A 135 -11.97 9.33 0.76
N ALA A 136 -11.75 10.42 0.03
CA ALA A 136 -12.49 11.67 0.18
C ALA A 136 -13.87 11.67 -0.47
N ALA A 137 -14.27 10.58 -1.14
CA ALA A 137 -15.47 10.53 -2.00
C ALA A 137 -15.50 11.68 -3.01
N SER A 138 -14.33 12.03 -3.56
CA SER A 138 -14.21 13.12 -4.52
C SER A 138 -14.92 12.77 -5.83
N LYS A 139 -15.61 13.75 -6.43
CA LYS A 139 -16.14 13.62 -7.80
C LYS A 139 -15.05 13.35 -8.84
N ASP A 140 -13.80 13.66 -8.51
CA ASP A 140 -12.64 13.48 -9.39
C ASP A 140 -12.02 12.07 -9.24
N ASP A 141 -12.54 11.22 -8.35
CA ASP A 141 -12.12 9.82 -8.25
C ASP A 141 -12.31 9.09 -9.59
N PRO A 142 -11.25 8.60 -10.24
CA PRO A 142 -11.32 8.06 -11.59
C PRO A 142 -12.13 6.76 -11.67
N ALA A 143 -12.32 6.05 -10.56
CA ALA A 143 -13.00 4.76 -10.54
C ALA A 143 -14.50 4.86 -10.19
N SER A 144 -14.92 5.77 -9.30
CA SER A 144 -16.36 5.89 -8.95
C SER A 144 -16.98 7.27 -9.19
N GLY A 145 -16.19 8.31 -9.40
CA GLY A 145 -16.67 9.68 -9.46
C GLY A 145 -17.37 10.10 -8.17
N GLY A 146 -16.84 9.71 -7.01
CA GLY A 146 -17.35 10.07 -5.69
C GLY A 146 -18.51 9.22 -5.19
N ARG A 147 -18.94 8.21 -5.96
CA ARG A 147 -19.95 7.25 -5.52
C ARG A 147 -19.39 6.29 -4.47
N HIS A 148 -20.26 5.87 -3.55
CA HIS A 148 -19.92 4.85 -2.57
C HIS A 148 -19.51 3.55 -3.28
N LYS A 149 -18.36 3.00 -2.88
CA LYS A 149 -17.85 1.71 -3.32
C LYS A 149 -17.94 0.75 -2.13
N VAL A 150 -18.46 -0.45 -2.37
CA VAL A 150 -18.54 -1.52 -1.35
C VAL A 150 -17.23 -2.28 -1.35
#